data_AF-A0A7R9QFL2-F1
#
_entry.id   AF-A0A7R9QFL2-F1
#
_cell.length_a   1.000
_cell.length_b   1.000
_cell.length_c   1.000
_cell.angle_alpha   90.00
_cell.angle_beta   90.00
_cell.angle_gamma   90.00
#
_symmetry.space_group_name_H-M   'P 1'
#
loop_
_entity.id
_entity.type
_entity.pdbx_description
1 polymer ?
#
loop_
_entity_poly.entity_id
_entity_poly.type
_entity_poly.pdbx_seq_one_letter_code
_entity_poly.pdbx_strand_id
1 'polypeptide(L)'
;MTANVKESYDHIIVRGNPFTRGRSYGQQTKEKIISNINFYKNSGVLPDWDKVCKYINNHYMNALEKYYPSGLNEMKGIAMGSGVDIEDIVLLNSRYEMLRWSRHLHIKSKVTDQLQECTGAVCLSKATKSGEVLIGQNWDINERILNDEIGVLLEVHPDATENIAPFFMLTEAGQLGRSGMNANGLGIIAMGLLSSEDHFSATTTTGFLPITLLIMQFMPYY
;
A
#
# COMPACT_ATOMS: atom_id res chain seq x y z
N MET A 1 15.60 -5.32 -26.26
CA MET A 1 15.13 -3.92 -26.29
C MET A 1 15.35 -3.38 -24.89
N THR A 2 16.27 -2.44 -24.70
CA THR A 2 16.43 -1.74 -23.42
C THR A 2 15.23 -0.80 -23.29
N ALA A 3 14.24 -1.18 -22.49
CA ALA A 3 13.17 -0.25 -22.13
C ALA A 3 13.82 0.99 -21.49
N ASN A 4 13.43 2.19 -21.93
CA ASN A 4 13.79 3.43 -21.25
C ASN A 4 13.06 3.43 -19.90
N VAL A 5 13.64 2.78 -18.90
CA VAL A 5 13.12 2.80 -17.53
C VAL A 5 13.42 4.18 -16.96
N LYS A 6 12.38 4.87 -16.50
CA LYS A 6 12.50 6.15 -15.82
C LYS A 6 13.40 6.00 -14.59
N GLU A 7 14.42 6.85 -14.46
CA GLU A 7 15.41 6.75 -13.38
C GLU A 7 14.87 7.21 -12.00
N SER A 8 13.64 7.71 -11.93
CA SER A 8 13.04 8.19 -10.68
C SER A 8 11.52 8.01 -10.64
N TYR A 9 11.00 7.81 -9.42
CA TYR A 9 9.56 7.75 -9.18
C TYR A 9 8.94 9.15 -9.21
N ASP A 10 7.66 9.22 -9.57
CA ASP A 10 6.92 10.47 -9.47
C ASP A 10 6.79 10.91 -8.01
N HIS A 11 7.18 12.16 -7.75
CA HIS A 11 7.08 12.78 -6.44
C HIS A 11 5.73 13.47 -6.33
N ILE A 12 4.85 12.88 -5.52
CA ILE A 12 3.48 13.34 -5.31
C ILE A 12 3.42 14.05 -3.97
N ILE A 13 3.00 15.31 -3.98
CA ILE A 13 2.84 16.11 -2.75
C ILE A 13 1.36 16.31 -2.49
N VAL A 14 0.90 15.97 -1.28
CA VAL A 14 -0.48 16.16 -0.85
C VAL A 14 -0.56 16.84 0.51
N ARG A 15 -1.65 17.59 0.70
CA ARG A 15 -1.85 18.43 1.88
C ARG A 15 -3.27 18.38 2.40
N GLY A 16 -3.43 18.58 3.70
CA GLY A 16 -4.73 18.77 4.36
C GLY A 16 -5.33 17.48 4.91
N ASN A 17 -6.62 17.58 5.27
CA ASN A 17 -7.34 16.51 5.95
C ASN A 17 -7.43 15.23 5.08
N PRO A 18 -7.74 14.06 5.68
CA PRO A 18 -7.64 12.77 4.99
C PRO A 18 -8.31 12.73 3.63
N PHE A 19 -9.56 13.18 3.57
CA PHE A 19 -10.31 13.19 2.32
C PHE A 19 -9.68 14.10 1.26
N THR A 20 -9.26 15.31 1.66
CA THR A 20 -8.73 16.32 0.75
C THR A 20 -7.38 15.89 0.17
N ARG A 21 -6.47 15.41 1.02
CA ARG A 21 -5.18 14.89 0.56
C ARG A 21 -5.36 13.64 -0.30
N GLY A 22 -6.27 12.74 0.08
CA GLY A 22 -6.60 11.55 -0.70
C GLY A 22 -7.14 11.91 -2.08
N ARG A 23 -8.06 12.88 -2.16
CA ARG A 23 -8.59 13.37 -3.44
C ARG A 23 -7.50 13.95 -4.33
N SER A 24 -6.61 14.78 -3.77
CA SER A 24 -5.46 15.32 -4.50
C SER A 24 -4.56 14.20 -5.03
N TYR A 25 -4.25 13.21 -4.19
CA TYR A 25 -3.43 12.06 -4.58
C TYR A 25 -4.07 11.27 -5.74
N GLY A 26 -5.36 10.94 -5.61
CA GLY A 26 -6.11 10.22 -6.63
C GLY A 26 -6.17 10.96 -7.97
N GLN A 27 -6.28 12.29 -7.93
CA GLN A 27 -6.26 13.12 -9.15
C GLN A 27 -4.88 13.11 -9.82
N GLN A 28 -3.81 13.29 -9.04
CA GLN A 28 -2.44 13.32 -9.56
C GLN A 28 -1.98 11.98 -10.13
N THR A 29 -2.53 10.86 -9.63
CA THR A 29 -2.08 9.50 -9.99
C THR A 29 -3.15 8.64 -10.66
N LYS A 30 -4.22 9.27 -11.16
CA LYS A 30 -5.40 8.60 -11.74
C LYS A 30 -5.04 7.49 -12.73
N GLU A 31 -4.19 7.78 -13.70
CA GLU A 31 -3.84 6.82 -14.76
C GLU A 31 -3.06 5.62 -14.20
N LYS A 32 -2.15 5.85 -13.26
CA LYS A 32 -1.38 4.79 -12.58
C LYS A 32 -2.28 3.93 -11.70
N ILE A 33 -3.24 4.53 -10.99
CA ILE A 33 -4.25 3.83 -10.19
C ILE A 33 -5.09 2.91 -11.08
N ILE A 34 -5.62 3.44 -12.20
CA ILE A 34 -6.43 2.67 -13.15
C ILE A 34 -5.61 1.51 -13.75
N SER A 35 -4.36 1.76 -14.12
CA SER A 35 -3.44 0.72 -14.59
C SER A 35 -3.26 -0.40 -13.57
N ASN A 36 -2.99 -0.05 -12.31
CA ASN A 36 -2.79 -1.02 -11.23
C ASN A 36 -4.07 -1.84 -10.96
N ILE A 37 -5.24 -1.20 -10.94
CA ILE A 37 -6.54 -1.88 -10.78
C ILE A 37 -6.79 -2.85 -11.94
N ASN A 38 -6.55 -2.41 -13.18
CA ASN A 38 -6.76 -3.24 -14.37
C ASN A 38 -5.91 -4.50 -14.35
N PHE A 39 -4.66 -4.42 -13.85
CA PHE A 39 -3.84 -5.61 -13.66
C PHE A 39 -4.54 -6.63 -12.73
N TYR A 40 -4.98 -6.20 -11.55
CA TYR A 40 -5.56 -7.13 -10.57
C TYR A 40 -6.91 -7.71 -11.02
N LYS A 41 -7.74 -6.92 -11.71
CA LYS A 41 -9.03 -7.40 -12.22
C LYS A 41 -8.88 -8.38 -13.39
N ASN A 42 -7.83 -8.27 -14.21
CA ASN A 42 -7.75 -8.99 -15.49
C ASN A 42 -6.63 -10.05 -15.57
N SER A 43 -5.65 -10.04 -14.67
CA SER A 43 -4.51 -10.98 -14.72
C SER A 43 -4.85 -12.42 -14.32
N GLY A 44 -6.00 -12.63 -13.66
CA GLY A 44 -6.40 -13.93 -13.11
C GLY A 44 -5.62 -14.34 -11.86
N VAL A 45 -4.89 -13.39 -11.23
CA VAL A 45 -4.18 -13.63 -9.95
C VAL A 45 -5.12 -13.58 -8.74
N LEU A 46 -6.33 -13.04 -8.91
CA LEU A 46 -7.36 -12.93 -7.88
C LEU A 46 -8.63 -13.71 -8.28
N PRO A 47 -9.54 -13.99 -7.33
CA PRO A 47 -10.88 -14.45 -7.63
C PRO A 47 -11.64 -13.43 -8.50
N ASP A 48 -12.77 -13.87 -9.04
CA ASP A 48 -13.72 -13.00 -9.74
C ASP A 48 -14.02 -11.74 -8.93
N TRP A 49 -14.14 -10.61 -9.60
CA TRP A 49 -14.25 -9.30 -8.96
C TRP A 49 -15.40 -9.21 -7.94
N ASP A 50 -16.55 -9.85 -8.22
CA ASP A 50 -17.68 -9.91 -7.28
C ASP A 50 -17.32 -10.59 -5.96
N LYS A 51 -16.49 -11.64 -6.01
CA LYS A 51 -16.01 -12.35 -4.81
C LYS A 51 -15.03 -11.49 -4.03
N VAL A 52 -14.16 -10.74 -4.72
CA VAL A 52 -13.24 -9.79 -4.10
C VAL A 52 -14.00 -8.67 -3.40
N CYS A 53 -14.97 -8.04 -4.07
CA CYS A 53 -15.81 -7.00 -3.48
C CYS A 53 -16.56 -7.51 -2.25
N LYS A 54 -17.15 -8.72 -2.33
CA LYS A 54 -17.84 -9.34 -1.20
C LYS A 54 -16.88 -9.59 -0.03
N TYR A 55 -15.66 -10.04 -0.30
CA TYR A 55 -14.65 -10.24 0.74
C TYR A 55 -14.27 -8.91 1.41
N ILE A 56 -13.94 -7.88 0.62
CA ILE A 56 -13.59 -6.55 1.11
C ILE A 56 -14.69 -6.00 2.03
N ASN A 57 -15.94 -6.05 1.56
CA ASN A 57 -17.08 -5.55 2.31
C ASN A 57 -17.31 -6.31 3.62
N ASN A 58 -17.18 -7.64 3.60
CA ASN A 58 -17.43 -8.47 4.78
C ASN A 58 -16.30 -8.43 5.82
N HIS A 59 -15.04 -8.27 5.39
CA HIS A 59 -13.88 -8.44 6.28
C HIS A 59 -13.09 -7.15 6.54
N TYR A 60 -13.10 -6.18 5.64
CA TYR A 60 -12.27 -4.97 5.77
C TYR A 60 -13.07 -3.72 6.12
N MET A 61 -14.22 -3.49 5.48
CA MET A 61 -14.93 -2.21 5.63
C MET A 61 -15.31 -1.90 7.08
N ASN A 62 -15.89 -2.86 7.80
CA ASN A 62 -16.22 -2.68 9.22
C ASN A 62 -14.97 -2.44 10.10
N ALA A 63 -13.86 -3.11 9.79
CA ALA A 63 -12.61 -2.93 10.53
C ALA A 63 -11.98 -1.57 10.24
N LEU A 64 -12.02 -1.11 8.98
CA LEU A 64 -11.56 0.21 8.57
C LEU A 64 -12.35 1.32 9.26
N GLU A 65 -13.67 1.22 9.27
CA GLU A 65 -14.53 2.20 9.95
C GLU A 65 -14.25 2.26 11.45
N LYS A 66 -14.05 1.10 12.09
CA LYS A 66 -13.85 1.00 13.53
C LYS A 66 -12.44 1.39 13.98
N TYR A 67 -11.42 0.92 13.28
CA TYR A 67 -10.03 0.98 13.75
C TYR A 67 -9.17 1.98 12.99
N TYR A 68 -9.53 2.36 11.76
CA TYR A 68 -8.76 3.34 10.99
C TYR A 68 -9.63 4.29 10.15
N PRO A 69 -10.54 5.05 10.80
CA PRO A 69 -11.50 5.90 10.10
C PRO A 69 -10.85 7.01 9.26
N SER A 70 -9.72 7.56 9.71
CA SER A 70 -8.97 8.56 8.93
C SER A 70 -8.39 7.96 7.65
N GLY A 71 -7.78 6.77 7.73
CA GLY A 71 -7.29 6.03 6.56
C GLY A 71 -8.41 5.67 5.59
N LEU A 72 -9.58 5.24 6.09
CA LEU A 72 -10.75 5.02 5.24
C LEU A 72 -11.21 6.30 4.54
N ASN A 73 -11.24 7.43 5.24
CA ASN A 73 -11.63 8.71 4.66
C ASN A 73 -10.62 9.18 3.59
N GLU A 74 -9.34 8.91 3.78
CA GLU A 74 -8.30 9.14 2.78
C GLU A 74 -8.49 8.26 1.53
N MET A 75 -8.75 6.97 1.71
CA MET A 75 -9.06 6.05 0.60
C MET A 75 -10.32 6.47 -0.17
N LYS A 76 -11.36 6.97 0.51
CA LYS A 76 -12.54 7.57 -0.13
C LYS A 76 -12.19 8.80 -0.97
N GLY A 77 -11.27 9.63 -0.47
CA GLY A 77 -10.70 10.73 -1.23
C GLY A 77 -10.00 10.24 -2.49
N ILE A 78 -9.11 9.25 -2.38
CA ILE A 78 -8.36 8.68 -3.52
C ILE A 78 -9.32 8.11 -4.57
N ALA A 79 -10.33 7.35 -4.14
CA ALA A 79 -11.37 6.81 -5.01
C ALA A 79 -12.09 7.92 -5.79
N MET A 80 -12.54 8.99 -5.09
CA MET A 80 -13.15 10.15 -5.74
C MET A 80 -12.21 10.88 -6.70
N GLY A 81 -10.95 11.06 -6.31
CA GLY A 81 -9.95 11.79 -7.11
C GLY A 81 -9.56 11.07 -8.40
N SER A 82 -9.50 9.75 -8.35
CA SER A 82 -9.18 8.89 -9.50
C SER A 82 -10.42 8.48 -10.32
N GLY A 83 -11.62 8.60 -9.75
CA GLY A 83 -12.88 8.22 -10.41
C GLY A 83 -13.10 6.71 -10.48
N VAL A 84 -12.71 6.01 -9.41
CA VAL A 84 -12.86 4.55 -9.24
C VAL A 84 -13.64 4.25 -7.96
N ASP A 85 -14.00 2.99 -7.74
CA ASP A 85 -14.78 2.60 -6.57
C ASP A 85 -13.91 2.46 -5.32
N ILE A 86 -14.51 2.54 -4.13
CA ILE A 86 -13.75 2.41 -2.88
C ILE A 86 -13.14 1.01 -2.74
N GLU A 87 -13.83 -0.03 -3.19
CA GLU A 87 -13.33 -1.40 -3.21
C GLU A 87 -12.07 -1.55 -4.05
N ASP A 88 -11.91 -0.76 -5.12
CA ASP A 88 -10.69 -0.75 -5.91
C ASP A 88 -9.49 -0.26 -5.07
N ILE A 89 -9.67 0.82 -4.32
CA ILE A 89 -8.61 1.37 -3.48
C ILE A 89 -8.33 0.46 -2.28
N VAL A 90 -9.36 -0.15 -1.68
CA VAL A 90 -9.18 -1.11 -0.60
C VAL A 90 -8.47 -2.37 -1.11
N LEU A 91 -8.75 -2.84 -2.33
CA LEU A 91 -7.99 -3.90 -2.99
C LEU A 91 -6.50 -3.53 -3.07
N LEU A 92 -6.16 -2.35 -3.59
CA LEU A 92 -4.75 -1.95 -3.72
C LEU A 92 -4.03 -1.90 -2.36
N ASN A 93 -4.73 -1.50 -1.29
CA ASN A 93 -4.19 -1.46 0.08
C ASN A 93 -4.21 -2.82 0.81
N SER A 94 -4.87 -3.84 0.24
CA SER A 94 -4.95 -5.20 0.79
C SER A 94 -4.38 -6.26 -0.16
N ARG A 95 -3.66 -5.84 -1.21
CA ARG A 95 -3.20 -6.75 -2.25
C ARG A 95 -2.29 -7.86 -1.74
N TYR A 96 -1.55 -7.61 -0.64
CA TYR A 96 -0.69 -8.61 -0.03
C TYR A 96 -1.54 -9.78 0.49
N GLU A 97 -2.57 -9.48 1.27
CA GLU A 97 -3.53 -10.44 1.79
C GLU A 97 -4.34 -11.11 0.67
N MET A 98 -4.82 -10.34 -0.31
CA MET A 98 -5.64 -10.84 -1.41
C MET A 98 -4.90 -11.88 -2.28
N LEU A 99 -3.61 -11.65 -2.56
CA LEU A 99 -2.78 -12.62 -3.30
C LEU A 99 -2.57 -13.91 -2.50
N ARG A 100 -2.42 -13.82 -1.17
CA ARG A 100 -2.29 -14.99 -0.30
C ARG A 100 -3.60 -15.77 -0.17
N TRP A 101 -4.72 -15.07 -0.07
CA TRP A 101 -6.05 -15.67 -0.14
C TRP A 101 -6.25 -16.43 -1.45
N SER A 102 -5.83 -15.85 -2.57
CA SER A 102 -5.89 -16.48 -3.91
C SER A 102 -5.06 -17.77 -3.97
N ARG A 103 -3.88 -17.78 -3.35
CA ARG A 103 -3.04 -18.98 -3.22
C ARG A 103 -3.70 -20.06 -2.36
N HIS A 104 -4.36 -19.68 -1.26
CA HIS A 104 -5.13 -20.60 -0.43
C HIS A 104 -6.30 -21.23 -1.19
N LEU A 105 -6.94 -20.48 -2.09
CA LEU A 105 -8.00 -20.99 -2.98
C LEU A 105 -7.48 -21.81 -4.18
N HIS A 106 -6.16 -22.06 -4.26
CA HIS A 106 -5.51 -22.77 -5.37
C HIS A 106 -5.81 -22.18 -6.77
N ILE A 107 -5.98 -20.85 -6.85
CA ILE A 107 -6.19 -20.16 -8.12
C ILE A 107 -4.92 -20.30 -8.98
N LYS A 108 -5.06 -20.95 -10.14
CA LYS A 108 -3.98 -21.10 -11.12
C LYS A 108 -3.95 -19.90 -12.06
N SER A 109 -3.11 -18.93 -11.74
CA SER A 109 -2.78 -17.82 -12.62
C SER A 109 -1.76 -18.24 -13.69
N LYS A 110 -1.88 -17.71 -14.91
CA LYS A 110 -0.84 -17.80 -15.96
C LYS A 110 0.34 -16.85 -15.69
N VAL A 111 0.12 -15.84 -14.88
CA VAL A 111 1.16 -14.94 -14.35
C VAL A 111 1.72 -15.58 -13.09
N THR A 112 3.00 -15.96 -13.12
CA THR A 112 3.73 -16.42 -11.94
C THR A 112 3.86 -15.27 -10.95
N ASP A 113 3.17 -15.37 -9.81
CA ASP A 113 3.52 -14.57 -8.63
C ASP A 113 4.83 -15.17 -8.09
N GLN A 114 5.96 -14.62 -8.54
CA GLN A 114 7.26 -15.00 -7.99
C GLN A 114 7.24 -14.71 -6.49
N LEU A 115 7.93 -15.56 -5.71
CA LEU A 115 8.07 -15.32 -4.28
C LEU A 115 8.68 -13.92 -4.09
N GLN A 116 7.93 -13.04 -3.42
CA GLN A 116 8.38 -11.69 -3.11
C GLN A 116 9.49 -11.80 -2.07
N GLU A 117 10.73 -11.61 -2.50
CA GLU A 117 11.88 -11.53 -1.63
C GLU A 117 12.15 -10.04 -1.36
N CYS A 118 12.34 -9.65 -0.11
CA CYS A 118 12.75 -8.29 0.24
C CYS A 118 13.81 -8.44 1.33
N THR A 119 14.88 -7.67 1.22
CA THR A 119 15.96 -7.60 2.19
C THR A 119 15.96 -6.22 2.82
N GLY A 120 15.96 -6.18 4.14
CA GLY A 120 16.05 -4.96 4.92
C GLY A 120 17.28 -4.99 5.82
N ALA A 121 17.88 -3.84 6.08
CA ALA A 121 18.98 -3.69 7.01
C ALA A 121 18.80 -2.41 7.84
N VAL A 122 19.21 -2.50 9.12
CA VAL A 122 19.24 -1.36 10.04
C VAL A 122 20.62 -1.32 10.68
N CYS A 123 21.31 -0.19 10.56
CA CYS A 123 22.52 0.11 11.31
C CYS A 123 22.19 1.13 12.40
N LEU A 124 22.25 0.68 13.66
CA LEU A 124 21.99 1.55 14.81
C LEU A 124 23.09 2.62 14.95
N SER A 125 22.78 3.73 15.62
CA SER A 125 23.70 4.86 15.83
C SER A 125 25.08 4.47 16.37
N LYS A 126 25.15 3.46 17.25
CA LYS A 126 26.41 2.94 17.79
C LYS A 126 27.30 2.23 16.75
N ALA A 127 26.73 1.80 15.63
CA ALA A 127 27.40 1.08 14.55
C ALA A 127 27.75 1.99 13.36
N THR A 128 27.38 3.28 13.40
CA THR A 128 27.63 4.23 12.30
C THR A 128 28.63 5.30 12.73
N LYS A 129 29.48 5.75 11.79
CA LYS A 129 30.48 6.79 12.07
C LYS A 129 29.84 8.16 12.36
N SER A 130 28.70 8.46 11.73
CA SER A 130 27.98 9.72 11.94
C SER A 130 27.17 9.74 13.23
N GLY A 131 26.92 8.59 13.87
CA GLY A 131 25.99 8.49 14.99
C GLY A 131 24.51 8.50 14.58
N GLU A 132 24.22 8.53 13.28
CA GLU A 132 22.85 8.45 12.74
C GLU A 132 22.41 6.99 12.58
N VAL A 133 21.10 6.74 12.65
CA VAL A 133 20.55 5.43 12.28
C VAL A 133 20.44 5.36 10.76
N LEU A 134 20.95 4.29 10.15
CA LEU A 134 20.76 4.02 8.74
C LEU A 134 19.75 2.89 8.57
N ILE A 135 18.77 3.09 7.69
CA ILE A 135 17.78 2.10 7.30
C ILE A 135 17.82 1.93 5.79
N GLY A 136 17.78 0.69 5.32
CA GLY A 136 17.83 0.39 3.90
C GLY A 136 17.02 -0.85 3.56
N GLN A 137 16.45 -0.86 2.35
CA GLN A 137 15.68 -1.98 1.85
C GLN A 137 15.79 -2.06 0.32
N ASN A 138 15.90 -3.28 -0.23
CA ASN A 138 15.47 -3.54 -1.60
C ASN A 138 14.01 -4.02 -1.63
N TRP A 139 13.30 -3.69 -2.70
CA TRP A 139 11.91 -4.08 -2.88
C TRP A 139 11.76 -4.95 -4.12
N ASP A 140 11.77 -6.26 -3.93
CA ASP A 140 11.63 -7.21 -5.02
C ASP A 140 10.18 -7.73 -5.05
N ILE A 141 9.42 -7.26 -6.04
CA ILE A 141 8.04 -7.68 -6.27
C ILE A 141 7.85 -8.14 -7.71
N ASN A 142 7.75 -7.19 -8.64
CA ASN A 142 7.46 -7.44 -10.05
C ASN A 142 7.95 -6.23 -10.86
N GLU A 143 8.51 -6.49 -12.04
CA GLU A 143 8.95 -5.46 -12.99
C GLU A 143 7.83 -4.47 -13.38
N ARG A 144 6.56 -4.86 -13.23
CA ARG A 144 5.38 -4.00 -13.44
C ARG A 144 5.47 -2.68 -12.69
N ILE A 145 6.06 -2.65 -11.50
CA ILE A 145 6.24 -1.40 -10.74
C ILE A 145 6.98 -0.34 -11.58
N LEU A 146 7.97 -0.79 -12.36
CA LEU A 146 8.77 0.05 -13.25
C LEU A 146 8.10 0.20 -14.62
N ASN A 147 7.65 -0.90 -15.22
CA ASN A 147 7.12 -0.92 -16.59
C ASN A 147 5.78 -0.18 -16.73
N ASP A 148 4.89 -0.31 -15.74
CA ASP A 148 3.61 0.40 -15.72
C ASP A 148 3.73 1.73 -14.95
N GLU A 149 4.95 2.07 -14.52
CA GLU A 149 5.29 3.27 -13.75
C GLU A 149 4.40 3.52 -12.52
N ILE A 150 3.92 2.46 -11.86
CA ILE A 150 2.98 2.59 -10.74
C ILE A 150 3.66 2.90 -9.41
N GLY A 151 4.99 2.87 -9.32
CA GLY A 151 5.73 3.33 -8.13
C GLY A 151 5.69 4.86 -7.97
N VAL A 152 5.41 5.33 -6.76
CA VAL A 152 5.36 6.77 -6.42
C VAL A 152 6.06 7.07 -5.10
N LEU A 153 6.67 8.25 -5.01
CA LEU A 153 7.14 8.83 -3.76
C LEU A 153 6.07 9.81 -3.26
N LEU A 154 5.31 9.40 -2.26
CA LEU A 154 4.22 10.19 -1.68
C LEU A 154 4.72 11.00 -0.49
N GLU A 155 4.70 12.33 -0.60
CA GLU A 155 4.94 13.30 0.46
C GLU A 155 3.61 13.81 1.01
N VAL A 156 3.35 13.55 2.30
CA VAL A 156 2.13 13.94 2.97
C VAL A 156 2.40 15.05 3.97
N HIS A 157 1.64 16.14 3.85
CA HIS A 157 1.55 17.20 4.85
C HIS A 157 0.15 17.18 5.47
N PRO A 158 -0.01 16.52 6.63
CA PRO A 158 -1.29 16.41 7.30
C PRO A 158 -1.90 17.77 7.65
N ASP A 159 -3.21 17.79 7.87
CA ASP A 159 -3.84 18.96 8.47
C ASP A 159 -3.36 19.13 9.92
N ALA A 160 -3.16 20.37 10.36
CA ALA A 160 -2.71 20.65 11.72
C ALA A 160 -3.65 20.05 12.79
N THR A 161 -4.94 19.89 12.47
CA THR A 161 -5.94 19.28 13.37
C THR A 161 -5.72 17.79 13.62
N GLU A 162 -4.96 17.09 12.79
CA GLU A 162 -4.67 15.66 12.97
C GLU A 162 -3.54 15.40 13.97
N ASN A 163 -2.75 16.42 14.31
CA ASN A 163 -1.63 16.33 15.26
C ASN A 163 -0.66 15.16 14.95
N ILE A 164 -0.30 15.00 13.68
CA ILE A 164 0.64 14.00 13.18
C ILE A 164 1.73 14.66 12.35
N ALA A 165 2.91 14.04 12.31
CA ALA A 165 4.06 14.56 11.60
C ALA A 165 3.91 14.42 10.08
N PRO A 166 4.46 15.35 9.28
CA PRO A 166 4.68 15.13 7.85
C PRO A 166 5.54 13.88 7.60
N PHE A 167 5.29 13.19 6.50
CA PHE A 167 6.00 11.94 6.18
C PHE A 167 6.11 11.72 4.67
N PHE A 168 7.06 10.87 4.29
CA PHE A 168 7.26 10.41 2.91
C PHE A 168 7.19 8.90 2.87
N MET A 169 6.49 8.35 1.86
CA MET A 169 6.39 6.92 1.62
C MET A 169 6.71 6.60 0.16
N LEU A 170 7.56 5.60 -0.07
CA LEU A 170 7.63 4.90 -1.33
C LEU A 170 6.51 3.85 -1.37
N THR A 171 5.65 3.90 -2.38
CA THR A 171 4.46 3.04 -2.46
C THR A 171 3.99 2.84 -3.91
N GLU A 172 2.95 2.02 -4.11
CA GLU A 172 2.25 1.92 -5.39
C GLU A 172 1.12 2.95 -5.45
N ALA A 173 0.86 3.50 -6.64
CA ALA A 173 -0.24 4.40 -6.87
C ALA A 173 -1.57 3.79 -6.37
N GLY A 174 -2.26 4.54 -5.49
CA GLY A 174 -3.50 4.12 -4.84
C GLY A 174 -3.32 3.52 -3.43
N GLN A 175 -2.09 3.19 -3.03
CA GLN A 175 -1.78 2.80 -1.65
C GLN A 175 -1.51 4.01 -0.76
N LEU A 176 -1.87 3.92 0.52
CA LEU A 176 -1.61 4.98 1.51
C LEU A 176 -0.11 5.09 1.89
N GLY A 177 0.64 4.00 1.76
CA GLY A 177 2.06 3.96 2.04
C GLY A 177 2.59 2.54 2.17
N ARG A 178 3.92 2.41 2.22
CA ARG A 178 4.60 1.12 2.45
C ARG A 178 5.91 1.26 3.23
N SER A 179 6.96 1.81 2.61
CA SER A 179 8.26 2.03 3.26
C SER A 179 8.59 3.52 3.20
N GLY A 180 9.15 4.11 4.25
CA GLY A 180 9.32 5.56 4.32
C GLY A 180 9.84 6.09 5.65
N MET A 181 9.76 7.40 5.82
CA MET A 181 10.17 8.10 7.06
C MET A 181 9.32 9.34 7.34
N ASN A 182 9.23 9.76 8.61
CA ASN A 182 8.53 10.98 9.01
C ASN A 182 9.48 12.07 9.51
N ALA A 183 8.94 13.26 9.72
CA ALA A 183 9.66 14.43 10.21
C ALA A 183 10.18 14.29 11.66
N ASN A 184 9.68 13.31 12.42
CA ASN A 184 10.16 13.02 13.78
C ASN A 184 11.36 12.05 13.79
N GLY A 185 11.76 11.52 12.62
CA GLY A 185 12.90 10.62 12.48
C GLY A 185 12.57 9.13 12.60
N LEU A 186 11.28 8.75 12.59
CA LEU A 186 10.89 7.34 12.46
C LEU A 186 11.05 6.89 11.00
N GLY A 187 11.78 5.80 10.78
CA GLY A 187 11.86 5.10 9.50
C GLY A 187 11.19 3.71 9.57
N ILE A 188 10.44 3.35 8.53
CA ILE A 188 9.78 2.03 8.41
C ILE A 188 10.15 1.39 7.07
N ILE A 189 10.49 0.11 7.11
CA ILE A 189 10.63 -0.76 5.92
C ILE A 189 9.75 -1.98 6.07
N ALA A 190 9.14 -2.44 4.97
CA ALA A 190 8.18 -3.53 4.96
C ALA A 190 8.70 -4.73 4.17
N MET A 191 8.91 -5.87 4.84
CA MET A 191 9.39 -7.10 4.22
C MET A 191 8.28 -8.16 4.21
N GLY A 192 8.16 -8.90 3.12
CA GLY A 192 7.25 -10.04 3.04
C GLY A 192 7.73 -11.16 3.97
N LEU A 193 6.82 -11.72 4.76
CA LEU A 193 7.06 -12.91 5.56
C LEU A 193 5.96 -13.92 5.27
N LEU A 194 6.35 -15.18 5.06
CA LEU A 194 5.46 -16.31 4.87
C LEU A 194 5.56 -17.24 6.06
N SER A 195 4.41 -17.66 6.58
CA SER A 195 4.32 -18.63 7.67
C SER A 195 3.39 -19.78 7.29
N SER A 196 3.67 -20.98 7.81
CA SER A 196 2.70 -22.09 7.78
C SER A 196 1.42 -21.78 8.57
N GLU A 197 1.51 -20.82 9.49
CA GLU A 197 0.40 -20.35 10.32
C GLU A 197 -0.41 -19.22 9.64
N ASP A 198 -0.06 -18.83 8.41
CA ASP A 198 -0.85 -17.85 7.66
C ASP A 198 -2.22 -18.45 7.32
N HIS A 199 -3.27 -17.93 7.95
CA HIS A 199 -4.63 -18.42 7.80
C HIS A 199 -5.60 -17.33 7.33
N PHE A 200 -6.20 -17.55 6.16
CA PHE A 200 -7.24 -16.68 5.59
C PHE A 200 -8.59 -17.34 5.80
N SER A 201 -9.20 -17.11 6.97
CA SER A 201 -10.54 -17.61 7.23
C SER A 201 -11.57 -16.79 6.46
N ALA A 202 -12.36 -17.46 5.62
CA ALA A 202 -13.54 -16.87 5.00
C ALA A 202 -14.73 -16.77 5.98
N THR A 203 -14.60 -17.31 7.20
CA THR A 203 -15.70 -17.40 8.19
C THR A 203 -15.53 -16.47 9.39
N THR A 204 -14.39 -15.79 9.54
CA THR A 204 -14.19 -14.81 10.61
C THR A 204 -14.99 -13.54 10.33
N THR A 205 -15.95 -13.25 11.20
CA THR A 205 -16.88 -12.10 11.08
C THR A 205 -16.40 -10.85 11.79
N THR A 206 -15.31 -10.92 12.57
CA THR A 206 -14.82 -9.78 13.37
C THR A 206 -14.14 -8.69 12.55
N GLY A 207 -13.85 -8.96 11.27
CA GLY A 207 -13.08 -8.09 10.39
C GLY A 207 -11.63 -7.86 10.85
N PHE A 208 -10.76 -7.38 9.96
CA PHE A 208 -9.38 -7.04 10.31
C PHE A 208 -8.82 -5.97 9.36
N LEU A 209 -7.75 -5.30 9.77
CA LEU A 209 -7.03 -4.37 8.91
C LEU A 209 -5.96 -5.11 8.10
N PRO A 210 -5.83 -4.84 6.80
CA PRO A 210 -4.65 -5.22 6.02
C PRO A 210 -3.34 -4.73 6.67
N ILE A 211 -2.29 -5.54 6.61
CA ILE A 211 -0.97 -5.26 7.20
C ILE A 211 -0.36 -3.97 6.66
N THR A 212 -0.57 -3.68 5.38
CA THR A 212 -0.11 -2.44 4.73
C THR A 212 -0.71 -1.21 5.42
N LEU A 213 -1.94 -1.29 5.91
CA LEU A 213 -2.61 -0.19 6.59
C LEU A 213 -2.19 -0.07 8.06
N LEU A 214 -1.76 -1.16 8.70
CA LEU A 214 -1.20 -1.10 10.05
C LEU A 214 0.06 -0.24 10.10
N ILE A 215 0.91 -0.30 9.07
CA ILE A 215 2.10 0.58 8.96
C ILE A 215 1.71 2.06 9.08
N MET A 216 0.63 2.44 8.41
CA MET A 216 0.14 3.83 8.39
C MET A 216 -0.51 4.27 9.70
N GLN A 217 -0.83 3.33 10.61
CA GLN A 217 -1.25 3.68 11.97
C GLN A 217 -0.09 4.07 12.87
N PHE A 218 1.15 3.68 12.56
CA PHE A 218 2.34 4.03 13.34
C PHE A 218 3.11 5.19 12.72
N MET A 219 3.22 5.18 11.39
CA MET A 219 4.05 6.08 10.60
C MET A 219 3.92 7.59 10.97
N PRO A 220 2.73 8.14 11.23
CA PRO A 220 2.59 9.58 11.46
C PRO A 220 2.71 10.03 12.93
N TYR A 221 2.69 9.11 13.90
CA TYR A 221 2.47 9.45 15.32
C TYR A 221 3.73 9.49 16.18
N TYR A 222 4.80 8.80 15.78
CA TYR A 222 6.03 8.67 16.55
C TYR A 222 7.13 9.52 15.93
#